data_AF-A0A3M2TCA9-F1
#
_entry.id   AF-A0A3M2TCA9-F1
#
_cell.length_a   1.000
_cell.length_b   1.000
_cell.length_c   1.000
_cell.angle_alpha   90.00
_cell.angle_beta   90.00
_cell.angle_gamma   90.00
#
_symmetry.space_group_name_H-M   'P 1'
#
loop_
_entity.id
_entity.type
_entity.pdbx_description
1 polymer ?
#
loop_
_entity_poly.entity_id
_entity_poly.type
_entity_poly.pdbx_seq_one_letter_code
_entity_poly.pdbx_strand_id
1 'polypeptide(L)'
;MQQDKVPSETPFPTTSDLSFAFSLAQMFTVRNSCPSARSIRLTTYHLLMILTPPANRTQNILVGWKPNPAIQEPEMWMTYINQLNLPVVVPLRVVALNKMAIAEAAFPYTEHLMNGLTIAAVTVEKGPFLSVGAVSEKTVSGPG
;
A
#
# COMPACT_ATOMS: atom_id res chain seq x y z
N MET A 1 -37.34 -6.35 -8.96
CA MET A 1 -37.09 -7.06 -7.69
C MET A 1 -35.88 -6.42 -7.04
N GLN A 2 -36.07 -5.59 -6.00
CA GLN A 2 -34.95 -5.15 -5.16
C GLN A 2 -34.52 -6.37 -4.34
N GLN A 3 -33.24 -6.73 -4.38
CA GLN A 3 -32.69 -7.77 -3.52
C GLN A 3 -32.71 -7.23 -2.08
N ASP A 4 -33.26 -7.96 -1.10
CA ASP A 4 -33.22 -7.67 0.36
C ASP A 4 -31.79 -7.74 0.94
N LYS A 5 -30.82 -7.17 0.22
CA LYS A 5 -29.44 -7.06 0.65
C LYS A 5 -29.25 -5.65 1.17
N VAL A 6 -28.72 -5.56 2.39
CA VAL A 6 -28.23 -4.30 2.93
C VAL A 6 -27.15 -3.80 1.96
N PRO A 7 -27.31 -2.61 1.36
CA PRO A 7 -26.31 -2.06 0.47
C PRO A 7 -25.00 -1.86 1.25
N SER A 8 -23.87 -2.05 0.57
CA SER A 8 -22.56 -1.77 1.15
C SER A 8 -22.54 -0.34 1.69
N GLU A 9 -22.15 -0.15 2.95
CA GLU A 9 -21.96 1.18 3.54
C GLU A 9 -20.91 2.01 2.78
N THR A 10 -20.03 1.34 2.02
CA THR A 10 -19.06 1.95 1.12
C THR A 10 -19.37 1.55 -0.33
N PRO A 11 -20.06 2.39 -1.12
CA PRO A 11 -20.53 2.02 -2.46
C PRO A 11 -19.42 1.98 -3.51
N PHE A 12 -18.27 2.62 -3.26
CA PHE A 12 -17.15 2.68 -4.19
C PHE A 12 -16.03 1.72 -3.78
N PRO A 13 -15.58 0.84 -4.69
CA PRO A 13 -14.42 -0.01 -4.45
C PRO A 13 -13.13 0.80 -4.49
N THR A 14 -12.10 0.27 -3.85
CA THR A 14 -10.74 0.84 -3.91
C THR A 14 -10.06 0.49 -5.22
N THR A 15 -9.68 1.53 -5.97
CA THR A 15 -8.88 1.35 -7.18
C THR A 15 -7.47 0.86 -6.84
N SER A 16 -6.86 0.09 -7.73
CA SER A 16 -5.52 -0.49 -7.52
C SER A 16 -4.77 -0.58 -8.85
N ASP A 17 -3.44 -0.59 -8.77
CA ASP A 17 -2.59 -1.03 -9.87
C ASP A 17 -2.52 -2.57 -9.89
N LEU A 18 -2.39 -3.14 -11.10
CA LEU A 18 -2.29 -4.60 -11.29
C LEU A 18 -1.05 -5.18 -10.60
N SER A 19 0.04 -4.41 -10.50
CA SER A 19 1.28 -4.85 -9.87
C SER A 19 1.10 -5.10 -8.36
N PHE A 20 0.23 -4.34 -7.68
CA PHE A 20 -0.09 -4.58 -6.27
C PHE A 20 -0.89 -5.86 -6.08
N ALA A 21 -1.95 -6.06 -6.87
CA ALA A 21 -2.75 -7.27 -6.82
C ALA A 21 -1.91 -8.51 -7.15
N PHE A 22 -1.04 -8.40 -8.16
CA PHE A 22 -0.11 -9.47 -8.52
C PHE A 22 0.87 -9.77 -7.38
N SER A 23 1.44 -8.74 -6.74
CA SER A 23 2.36 -8.90 -5.60
C SER A 23 1.69 -9.62 -4.42
N LEU A 24 0.43 -9.29 -4.10
CA LEU A 24 -0.35 -10.01 -3.08
C LEU A 24 -0.62 -11.46 -3.48
N ALA A 25 -1.01 -11.71 -4.73
CA ALA A 25 -1.28 -13.06 -5.20
C ALA A 25 -0.05 -13.96 -5.08
N GLN A 26 1.16 -13.42 -5.29
CA GLN A 26 2.42 -14.16 -5.13
C GLN A 26 2.72 -14.58 -3.68
N MET A 27 1.96 -14.12 -2.68
CA MET A 27 2.06 -14.62 -1.29
C MET A 27 1.57 -16.06 -1.15
N PHE A 28 0.58 -16.42 -1.95
CA PHE A 28 -0.12 -17.71 -1.85
C PHE A 28 0.40 -18.73 -2.87
N THR A 29 1.28 -18.31 -3.77
CA THR A 29 1.90 -19.19 -4.75
C THR A 29 3.24 -19.70 -4.22
N VAL A 30 3.56 -20.95 -4.53
CA VAL A 30 4.90 -21.47 -4.28
C VAL A 30 5.88 -20.75 -5.20
N ARG A 31 6.97 -20.21 -4.63
CA ARG A 31 7.98 -19.49 -5.41
C ARG A 31 8.52 -20.38 -6.54
N ASN A 32 8.57 -19.83 -7.76
CA ASN A 32 8.98 -20.51 -8.99
C ASN A 32 8.07 -21.67 -9.47
N SER A 33 6.85 -21.81 -8.96
CA SER A 33 5.90 -22.83 -9.47
C SER A 33 5.30 -22.47 -10.83
N CYS A 34 5.32 -21.20 -11.22
CA CYS A 34 4.85 -20.71 -12.51
C CYS A 34 6.03 -20.29 -13.40
N PRO A 35 6.45 -21.11 -14.38
CA PRO A 35 7.57 -20.80 -15.27
C PRO A 35 7.36 -19.50 -16.07
N SER A 36 6.12 -19.23 -16.44
CA SER A 36 5.72 -18.07 -17.25
C SER A 36 5.54 -16.78 -16.44
N ALA A 37 5.68 -16.81 -15.10
CA ALA A 37 5.57 -15.59 -14.30
C ALA A 37 6.59 -14.52 -14.73
N ARG A 38 7.76 -14.94 -15.24
CA ARG A 38 8.82 -14.05 -15.74
C ARG A 38 8.51 -13.39 -17.08
N SER A 39 7.58 -13.94 -17.88
CA SER A 39 7.17 -13.33 -19.16
C SER A 39 6.13 -12.22 -18.99
N ILE A 40 5.54 -12.09 -17.79
CA ILE A 40 4.56 -11.06 -17.48
C ILE A 40 5.31 -9.80 -17.05
N ARG A 41 5.11 -8.69 -17.75
CA ARG A 41 5.75 -7.40 -17.47
C ARG A 41 5.06 -6.66 -16.31
N LEU A 42 4.99 -7.30 -15.14
CA LEU A 42 4.47 -6.69 -13.92
C LEU A 42 5.58 -6.57 -12.89
N THR A 43 5.60 -5.44 -12.19
CA THR A 43 6.51 -5.25 -11.06
C THR A 43 6.00 -6.07 -9.88
N THR A 44 6.88 -6.84 -9.26
CA THR A 44 6.58 -7.54 -8.01
C THR A 44 7.26 -6.80 -6.88
N TYR A 45 6.48 -6.31 -5.93
CA TYR A 45 6.96 -5.55 -4.78
C TYR A 45 7.16 -6.46 -3.57
N HIS A 46 8.06 -6.05 -2.68
CA HIS A 46 8.10 -6.61 -1.34
C HIS A 46 6.93 -6.03 -0.54
N LEU A 47 6.25 -6.88 0.21
CA LEU A 47 5.05 -6.49 0.94
C LEU A 47 5.37 -5.55 2.09
N LEU A 48 4.43 -4.65 2.33
CA LEU A 48 4.45 -3.78 3.50
C LEU A 48 3.70 -4.47 4.63
N MET A 49 4.36 -4.63 5.78
CA MET A 49 3.73 -5.21 6.97
C MET A 49 3.11 -4.10 7.81
N ILE A 50 1.82 -4.22 8.10
CA ILE A 50 1.13 -3.35 9.06
C ILE A 50 1.32 -3.93 10.46
N LEU A 51 2.14 -3.27 11.28
CA LEU A 51 2.47 -3.71 12.64
C LEU A 51 1.44 -3.20 13.66
N THR A 52 0.90 -2.01 13.43
CA THR A 52 -0.22 -1.46 14.20
C THR A 52 -1.44 -1.33 13.30
N PRO A 53 -2.45 -2.21 13.44
CA PRO A 53 -3.65 -2.14 12.62
C PRO A 53 -4.36 -0.79 12.74
N PRO A 54 -4.82 -0.19 11.62
CA PRO A 54 -5.59 1.05 11.65
C PRO A 54 -6.95 0.85 12.34
N ALA A 55 -7.39 1.87 13.09
CA ALA A 55 -8.73 1.96 13.66
C ALA A 55 -9.57 3.00 12.91
N ASN A 56 -10.84 3.11 13.24
CA ASN A 56 -11.78 4.11 12.70
C ASN A 56 -11.55 5.53 13.25
N ARG A 57 -10.29 5.94 13.38
CA ARG A 57 -9.86 7.25 13.86
C ARG A 57 -8.48 7.59 13.30
N THR A 58 -8.18 8.88 13.18
CA THR A 58 -6.84 9.32 12.84
C THR A 58 -5.87 8.92 13.95
N GLN A 59 -4.84 8.16 13.59
CA GLN A 59 -3.85 7.64 14.52
C GLN A 59 -2.53 7.37 13.82
N ASN A 60 -1.44 7.32 14.56
CA ASN A 60 -0.19 6.80 14.01
C ASN A 60 -0.22 5.28 13.95
N ILE A 61 0.33 4.72 12.88
CA ILE A 61 0.52 3.29 12.71
C ILE A 61 2.01 3.00 12.52
N LEU A 62 2.45 1.87 13.04
CA LEU A 62 3.75 1.31 12.72
C LEU A 62 3.62 0.37 11.53
N VAL A 63 4.56 0.50 10.61
CA VAL A 63 4.72 -0.39 9.46
C VAL A 63 6.15 -0.86 9.36
N GLY A 64 6.36 -1.98 8.68
CA GLY A 64 7.70 -2.46 8.41
C GLY A 64 7.84 -3.17 7.08
N TRP A 65 9.03 -3.09 6.53
CA TRP A 65 9.38 -3.70 5.25
C TRP A 65 10.81 -4.21 5.28
N LYS A 66 11.15 -5.04 4.30
CA LYS A 66 12.53 -5.47 4.09
C LYS A 66 13.27 -4.38 3.29
N PRO A 67 14.31 -3.74 3.84
CA PRO A 67 15.08 -2.74 3.11
C PRO A 67 15.68 -3.31 1.84
N ASN A 68 15.69 -2.52 0.77
CA ASN A 68 16.35 -2.86 -0.47
C ASN A 68 17.72 -2.16 -0.51
N PRO A 69 18.85 -2.88 -0.44
CA PRO A 69 20.18 -2.25 -0.42
C PRO A 69 20.51 -1.48 -1.70
N ALA A 70 19.81 -1.73 -2.81
CA ALA A 70 19.96 -0.98 -4.06
C ALA A 70 19.29 0.41 -4.03
N ILE A 71 18.37 0.63 -3.08
CA ILE A 71 17.71 1.90 -2.86
C ILE A 71 18.47 2.56 -1.71
N GLN A 72 19.29 3.58 -2.01
CA GLN A 72 19.67 4.53 -0.97
C GLN A 72 18.35 5.05 -0.41
N GLU A 73 18.17 5.06 0.91
CA GLU A 73 16.91 5.45 1.54
C GLU A 73 16.89 6.98 1.75
N PRO A 74 16.48 7.81 0.76
CA PRO A 74 16.14 9.19 1.06
C PRO A 74 14.89 9.20 1.94
N GLU A 75 14.53 10.39 2.38
CA GLU A 75 13.21 10.70 2.94
C GLU A 75 12.12 9.91 2.17
N MET A 76 11.37 9.05 2.85
CA MET A 76 10.31 8.23 2.27
C MET A 76 8.96 8.74 2.72
N TRP A 77 7.91 8.30 2.02
CA TRP A 77 6.55 8.68 2.31
C TRP A 77 5.66 7.45 2.39
N MET A 78 4.59 7.57 3.19
CA MET A 78 3.53 6.60 3.22
C MET A 78 2.41 7.10 2.32
N THR A 79 2.04 6.30 1.35
CA THR A 79 0.98 6.61 0.40
C THR A 79 -0.18 5.64 0.58
N TYR A 80 -1.39 6.19 0.73
CA TYR A 80 -2.62 5.43 0.87
C TYR A 80 -3.50 5.59 -0.37
N ILE A 81 -4.07 4.48 -0.81
CA ILE A 81 -5.07 4.44 -1.88
C ILE A 81 -6.37 3.94 -1.25
N ASN A 82 -7.42 4.74 -1.33
CA ASN A 82 -8.72 4.43 -0.74
C ASN A 82 -9.83 4.84 -1.72
N GLN A 83 -10.75 3.91 -2.00
CA GLN A 83 -11.85 4.10 -2.93
C GLN A 83 -11.36 4.61 -4.31
N LEU A 84 -12.09 5.57 -4.89
CA LEU A 84 -11.73 6.24 -6.14
C LEU A 84 -11.07 7.60 -5.91
N ASN A 85 -10.60 7.87 -4.68
CA ASN A 85 -9.96 9.14 -4.33
C ASN A 85 -8.54 9.21 -4.89
N LEU A 86 -8.02 10.44 -5.02
CA LEU A 86 -6.60 10.62 -5.28
C LEU A 86 -5.76 10.05 -4.12
N PRO A 87 -4.60 9.45 -4.40
CA PRO A 87 -3.75 8.92 -3.35
C PRO A 87 -3.35 9.97 -2.32
N VAL A 88 -3.40 9.60 -1.04
CA VAL A 88 -3.05 10.46 0.10
C VAL A 88 -1.62 10.14 0.51
N VAL A 89 -0.77 11.15 0.55
CA VAL A 89 0.65 11.00 0.92
C VAL A 89 0.92 11.68 2.26
N VAL A 90 1.54 10.95 3.17
CA VAL A 90 1.95 11.47 4.49
C VAL A 90 3.44 11.22 4.74
N PRO A 91 4.11 12.02 5.59
CA PRO A 91 5.48 11.74 5.99
C PRO A 91 5.62 10.37 6.65
N LEU A 92 6.72 9.66 6.36
CA LEU A 92 7.08 8.40 6.99
C LEU A 92 8.33 8.60 7.84
N ARG A 93 8.21 8.33 9.15
CA ARG A 93 9.30 8.52 10.12
C ARG A 93 9.94 7.17 10.44
N VAL A 94 11.14 6.93 9.93
CA VAL A 94 11.89 5.70 10.23
C VAL A 94 12.30 5.67 11.70
N VAL A 95 11.89 4.62 12.40
CA VAL A 95 12.17 4.37 13.83
C VAL A 95 13.34 3.40 14.00
N ALA A 96 13.47 2.43 13.09
CA ALA A 96 14.60 1.49 13.07
C ALA A 96 14.91 1.09 11.62
N LEU A 97 16.19 0.95 11.29
CA LEU A 97 16.66 0.57 9.96
C LEU A 97 17.74 -0.52 10.05
N ASN A 98 17.30 -1.78 10.13
CA ASN A 98 18.18 -2.94 10.30
C ASN A 98 17.90 -3.97 9.19
N LYS A 99 17.74 -5.26 9.55
CA LYS A 99 17.27 -6.30 8.62
C LYS A 99 15.83 -6.10 8.16
N MET A 100 15.07 -5.35 8.96
CA MET A 100 13.70 -4.90 8.70
C MET A 100 13.68 -3.42 9.06
N ALA A 101 13.16 -2.59 8.16
CA ALA A 101 12.85 -1.21 8.47
C ALA A 101 11.53 -1.18 9.24
N ILE A 102 11.46 -0.35 10.27
CA ILE A 102 10.25 -0.04 11.00
C ILE A 102 10.08 1.46 10.97
N ALA A 103 8.91 1.93 10.56
CA ALA A 103 8.60 3.34 10.50
C ALA A 103 7.18 3.63 10.98
N GLU A 104 6.98 4.87 11.39
CA GLU A 104 5.71 5.40 11.83
C GLU A 104 5.15 6.35 10.77
N ALA A 105 3.85 6.23 10.47
CA ALA A 105 3.12 7.17 9.64
C ALA A 105 1.75 7.46 10.24
N ALA A 106 1.22 8.65 9.97
CA ALA A 106 -0.17 8.97 10.30
C ALA A 106 -1.10 8.18 9.37
N PHE A 107 -2.16 7.58 9.92
CA PHE A 107 -3.28 7.05 9.17
C PHE A 107 -4.43 8.08 9.25
N PRO A 108 -4.69 8.87 8.19
CA PRO A 108 -5.54 10.05 8.27
C PRO A 108 -7.03 9.71 8.04
N TYR A 109 -7.58 8.88 8.93
CA TYR A 109 -8.93 8.33 8.80
C TYR A 109 -10.01 9.41 8.71
N THR A 110 -9.99 10.40 9.61
CA THR A 110 -11.06 11.37 9.73
C THR A 110 -11.00 12.42 8.62
N GLU A 111 -9.81 12.87 8.26
CA GLU A 111 -9.60 13.91 7.25
C GLU A 111 -9.92 13.44 5.82
N HIS A 112 -9.64 12.17 5.53
CA HIS A 112 -9.79 11.60 4.19
C HIS A 112 -10.83 10.49 4.09
N LEU A 113 -11.60 10.24 5.16
CA LEU A 113 -12.62 9.19 5.22
C LEU A 113 -12.05 7.84 4.75
N MET A 114 -11.00 7.37 5.43
CA MET A 114 -10.26 6.15 5.04
C MET A 114 -11.03 4.87 5.39
N ASN A 115 -12.29 4.77 4.95
CA ASN A 115 -13.19 3.66 5.20
C ASN A 115 -13.13 2.59 4.11
N GLY A 116 -13.45 1.35 4.47
CA GLY A 116 -13.34 0.21 3.56
C GLY A 116 -11.89 -0.24 3.35
N LEU A 117 -11.62 -0.91 2.22
CA LEU A 117 -10.28 -1.37 1.87
C LEU A 117 -9.37 -0.16 1.61
N THR A 118 -8.24 -0.08 2.31
CA THR A 118 -7.19 0.90 2.02
C THR A 118 -5.92 0.15 1.70
N ILE A 119 -5.29 0.49 0.59
CA ILE A 119 -3.98 -0.06 0.21
C ILE A 119 -2.91 0.91 0.69
N ALA A 120 -1.94 0.42 1.45
CA ALA A 120 -0.77 1.19 1.86
C ALA A 120 0.47 0.82 1.05
N ALA A 121 1.28 1.81 0.68
CA ALA A 121 2.56 1.64 0.01
C ALA A 121 3.59 2.66 0.51
N VAL A 122 4.83 2.23 0.69
CA VAL A 122 5.97 3.11 0.94
C VAL A 122 6.50 3.59 -0.41
N THR A 123 6.57 4.91 -0.59
CA THR A 123 6.99 5.56 -1.83
C THR A 123 8.22 6.45 -1.64
N VAL A 124 8.96 6.68 -2.73
CA VAL A 124 10.13 7.59 -2.78
C VAL A 124 9.80 8.99 -3.31
N GLU A 125 8.52 9.35 -3.41
CA GLU A 125 8.11 10.72 -3.75
C GLU A 125 7.00 11.21 -2.80
N LYS A 126 7.05 12.50 -2.47
CA LYS A 126 6.08 13.22 -1.64
C LYS A 126 4.70 13.37 -2.30
N GLY A 127 4.59 13.01 -3.58
CA GLY A 127 3.42 13.32 -4.39
C GLY A 127 3.22 14.83 -4.59
N PRO A 128 1.98 15.30 -4.86
CA PRO A 128 0.78 14.48 -5.00
C PRO A 128 0.86 13.54 -6.20
N PHE A 129 0.25 12.35 -6.10
CA PHE A 129 0.15 11.43 -7.21
C PHE A 129 -1.13 11.67 -7.99
N LEU A 130 -1.04 11.66 -9.32
CA LEU A 130 -2.21 11.86 -10.20
C LEU A 130 -3.03 10.58 -10.40
N SER A 131 -2.46 9.41 -10.08
CA SER A 131 -3.11 8.11 -10.27
C SER A 131 -2.45 7.04 -9.40
N VAL A 132 -3.13 5.89 -9.27
CA VAL A 132 -2.57 4.71 -8.60
C VAL A 132 -1.38 4.11 -9.36
N GLY A 133 -1.37 4.22 -10.69
CA GLY A 133 -0.22 3.80 -11.51
C GLY A 133 1.05 4.59 -11.15
N ALA A 134 0.92 5.91 -10.96
CA ALA A 134 2.03 6.75 -10.52
C ALA A 134 2.54 6.37 -9.12
N VAL A 135 1.66 5.91 -8.22
CA VAL A 135 2.06 5.37 -6.90
C VAL A 135 2.86 4.08 -7.09
N SER A 136 2.37 3.15 -7.91
CA SER A 136 3.03 1.87 -8.20
C SER A 136 4.47 2.11 -8.68
N GLU A 137 4.66 2.97 -9.68
CA GLU A 137 5.99 3.31 -10.24
C GLU A 137 6.99 3.84 -9.20
N LYS A 138 6.51 4.47 -8.13
CA LYS A 138 7.35 5.04 -7.05
C LYS A 138 7.36 4.19 -5.79
N THR A 139 6.76 3.00 -5.82
CA THR A 139 6.66 2.12 -4.65
C THR A 139 7.97 1.37 -4.39
N VAL A 140 8.45 1.46 -3.16
CA VAL A 140 9.54 0.65 -2.61
C VAL A 140 9.01 -0.66 -2.04
N SER A 141 7.92 -0.55 -1.27
CA SER A 141 7.29 -1.68 -0.59
C SER A 141 5.79 -1.49 -0.53
N GLY A 142 5.06 -2.55 -0.85
CA GLY A 142 3.62 -2.61 -0.85
C GLY A 142 3.12 -3.83 -1.61
N PRO A 143 1.81 -4.02 -1.69
CA PRO A 143 0.83 -3.38 -0.81
C PRO A 143 0.90 -3.94 0.62
N GLY A 144 0.30 -3.20 1.56
CA GLY A 144 0.07 -3.60 2.96
C GLY A 144 -1.33 -3.23 3.42
#